data_AF-A0A1H3JGT4-F1
#
_entry.id   AF-A0A1H3JGT4-F1
#
_cell.length_a   1.000
_cell.length_b   1.000
_cell.length_c   1.000
_cell.angle_alpha   90.00
_cell.angle_beta   90.00
_cell.angle_gamma   90.00
#
_symmetry.space_group_name_H-M   'P 1'
#
loop_
_entity.id
_entity.type
_entity.pdbx_description
1 polymer ?
#
loop_
_entity_poly.entity_id
_entity_poly.type
_entity_poly.pdbx_seq_one_letter_code
_entity_poly.pdbx_strand_id
1 'polypeptide(L)'
;MSSLFPDLTATTALLRQDQLMLASKYALPNSSSLSDDYLNSKLIAAEADASRQLRIYFEPTVMIPDDVLQDEIDALEAANTKYAQEAAYDYDSHFFTGERWGYIVTKEKPIISVQSIKFAYPAPTNQVFEIPQSWIRLDKKFGHIRLVPAAQSFSAPLSAFIMQALGGGRTVPFMIHVRYTAGLSNPNQDYPDLVDLVKKMAILRIMQDAFLPQSGSISSDGLSQSMSVDLQKWHDGIEDKLDALRDAIHGPRIAFLGHV
;
A
#
# COMPACT_ATOMS: atom_id res chain seq x y z
N MET A 1 12.33 3.58 -9.98
CA MET A 1 11.68 4.78 -10.56
C MET A 1 10.66 5.27 -9.57
N SER A 2 10.38 6.58 -9.54
CA SER A 2 9.33 7.14 -8.68
C SER A 2 7.96 6.94 -9.32
N SER A 3 6.97 6.53 -8.54
CA SER A 3 5.57 6.41 -8.96
C SER A 3 4.82 7.74 -8.81
N LEU A 4 5.19 8.56 -7.82
CA LEU A 4 4.56 9.86 -7.56
C LEU A 4 5.14 11.00 -8.41
N PHE A 5 6.43 10.92 -8.76
CA PHE A 5 7.18 11.98 -9.43
C PHE A 5 7.61 11.53 -10.84
N PRO A 6 6.78 11.74 -11.87
CA PRO A 6 7.11 11.33 -13.25
C PRO A 6 8.30 12.09 -13.82
N ASP A 7 8.49 13.35 -13.42
CA ASP A 7 9.68 14.16 -13.73
C ASP A 7 10.45 14.47 -12.43
N LEU A 8 11.44 13.62 -12.15
CA LEU A 8 12.32 13.76 -11.00
C LEU A 8 13.22 15.00 -11.09
N THR A 9 13.63 15.40 -12.30
CA THR A 9 14.50 16.57 -12.50
C THR A 9 13.74 17.87 -12.19
N ALA A 10 12.52 18.02 -12.69
CA ALA A 10 11.68 19.17 -12.34
C ALA A 10 11.32 19.17 -10.84
N THR A 11 11.03 17.99 -10.27
CA THR A 11 10.67 17.87 -8.85
C THR A 11 11.83 18.27 -7.93
N THR A 12 13.06 17.84 -8.23
CA THR A 12 14.24 18.22 -7.45
C THR A 12 14.58 19.69 -7.58
N ALA A 13 14.39 20.29 -8.75
CA ALA A 13 14.53 21.74 -8.93
C ALA A 13 13.56 22.53 -8.03
N LEU A 14 12.27 22.14 -8.01
CA LEU A 14 11.27 22.75 -7.11
C LEU A 14 11.59 22.50 -5.63
N LEU A 15 12.01 21.28 -5.28
CA LEU A 15 12.40 20.94 -3.91
C LEU A 15 13.57 21.81 -3.44
N ARG A 16 14.54 22.08 -4.32
CA ARG A 16 15.66 22.97 -4.06
C ARG A 16 15.22 24.44 -3.88
N GLN A 17 14.35 24.93 -4.76
CA GLN A 17 13.93 26.33 -4.77
C GLN A 17 13.01 26.70 -3.59
N ASP A 18 12.05 25.85 -3.26
CA ASP A 18 10.99 26.22 -2.31
C ASP A 18 11.26 25.69 -0.91
N GLN A 19 11.63 24.42 -0.82
CA GLN A 19 11.62 23.71 0.47
C GLN A 19 13.01 23.65 1.12
N LEU A 20 14.06 23.37 0.34
CA LEU A 20 15.42 23.37 0.86
C LEU A 20 15.92 24.78 1.15
N MET A 21 15.46 25.81 0.44
CA MET A 21 15.71 27.22 0.75
C MET A 21 15.12 27.63 2.11
N LEU A 22 13.93 27.14 2.44
CA LEU A 22 13.32 27.35 3.75
C LEU A 22 14.03 26.56 4.84
N ALA A 23 14.38 25.29 4.59
CA ALA A 23 15.13 24.47 5.54
C ALA A 23 16.58 24.97 5.75
N SER A 24 17.22 25.53 4.73
CA SER A 24 18.58 26.09 4.84
C SER A 24 18.67 27.34 5.68
N LYS A 25 17.57 28.08 5.86
CA LYS A 25 17.54 29.19 6.83
C LYS A 25 17.73 28.74 8.27
N TYR A 26 17.45 27.47 8.57
CA TYR A 26 17.45 26.95 9.94
C TYR A 26 18.50 25.86 10.19
N ALA A 27 18.92 25.10 9.17
CA ALA A 27 19.67 23.86 9.41
C ALA A 27 20.78 23.51 8.42
N LEU A 28 20.75 23.99 7.17
CA LEU A 28 21.69 23.54 6.13
C LEU A 28 22.62 24.69 5.71
N PRO A 29 23.93 24.65 5.99
CA PRO A 29 24.85 25.73 5.67
C PRO A 29 25.01 26.00 4.16
N ASN A 30 24.69 25.04 3.27
CA ASN A 30 24.78 25.20 1.81
C ASN A 30 23.82 24.24 1.06
N SER A 31 22.53 24.57 0.99
CA SER A 31 21.55 23.77 0.21
C SER A 31 21.82 23.75 -1.30
N SER A 32 22.58 24.72 -1.82
CA SER A 32 22.96 24.84 -3.23
C SER A 32 24.05 23.85 -3.68
N SER A 33 24.75 23.18 -2.76
CA SER A 33 25.82 22.22 -3.11
C SER A 33 25.36 20.75 -3.13
N LEU A 34 24.08 20.47 -2.88
CA LEU A 34 23.54 19.11 -2.94
C LEU A 34 23.30 18.68 -4.40
N SER A 35 23.85 17.53 -4.77
CA SER A 35 23.70 16.97 -6.13
C SER A 35 22.27 16.53 -6.41
N ASP A 36 21.85 16.60 -7.67
CA ASP A 36 20.52 16.13 -8.10
C ASP A 36 20.33 14.63 -7.81
N ASP A 37 21.37 13.81 -8.03
CA ASP A 37 21.35 12.38 -7.73
C ASP A 37 21.10 12.10 -6.24
N TYR A 38 21.72 12.88 -5.36
CA TYR A 38 21.48 12.76 -3.92
C TYR A 38 20.03 13.11 -3.58
N LEU A 39 19.49 14.21 -4.09
CA LEU A 39 18.09 14.61 -3.86
C LEU A 39 17.10 13.58 -4.42
N ASN A 40 17.35 13.07 -5.62
CA ASN A 40 16.56 12.01 -6.24
C ASN A 40 16.54 10.75 -5.38
N SER A 41 17.71 10.32 -4.88
CA SER A 41 17.81 9.15 -4.01
C SER A 41 17.00 9.32 -2.72
N LYS A 42 17.00 10.52 -2.13
CA LYS A 42 16.25 10.82 -0.90
C LYS A 42 14.75 10.88 -1.13
N LEU A 43 14.31 11.42 -2.27
CA LEU A 43 12.91 11.42 -2.69
C LEU A 43 12.40 9.98 -2.89
N ILE A 44 13.11 9.16 -3.66
CA ILE A 44 12.73 7.77 -3.90
C ILE A 44 12.69 6.98 -2.59
N ALA A 45 13.68 7.20 -1.71
CA ALA A 45 13.72 6.52 -0.43
C ALA A 45 12.58 6.98 0.49
N ALA A 46 12.20 8.25 0.47
CA ALA A 46 11.09 8.80 1.25
C ALA A 46 9.74 8.28 0.73
N GLU A 47 9.58 8.19 -0.59
CA GLU A 47 8.41 7.59 -1.23
C GLU A 47 8.23 6.13 -0.83
N ALA A 48 9.30 5.33 -0.91
CA ALA A 48 9.26 3.93 -0.50
C ALA A 48 8.91 3.76 0.98
N ASP A 49 9.38 4.66 1.85
CA ASP A 49 9.05 4.64 3.27
C ASP A 49 7.61 5.05 3.54
N ALA A 50 7.12 6.12 2.90
CA ALA A 50 5.73 6.52 2.97
C ALA A 50 4.78 5.39 2.53
N SER A 51 5.12 4.70 1.44
CA SER A 51 4.35 3.55 0.94
C SER A 51 4.27 2.43 1.98
N ARG A 52 5.39 2.07 2.63
CA ARG A 52 5.41 1.05 3.71
C ARG A 52 4.62 1.48 4.94
N GLN A 53 4.78 2.73 5.37
CA GLN A 53 4.10 3.24 6.54
C GLN A 53 2.60 3.35 6.31
N LEU A 54 2.16 3.82 5.15
CA LEU A 54 0.75 3.87 4.78
C LEU A 54 0.19 2.49 4.41
N ARG A 55 1.06 1.49 4.18
CA ARG A 55 0.73 0.13 3.71
C ARG A 55 -0.12 0.15 2.43
N ILE A 56 0.30 0.97 1.47
CA ILE A 56 -0.36 1.09 0.16
C ILE A 56 0.67 1.20 -0.95
N TYR A 57 0.30 0.73 -2.13
CA TYR A 57 1.05 0.97 -3.36
C TYR A 57 0.62 2.31 -3.96
N PHE A 58 1.60 3.12 -4.35
CA PHE A 58 1.36 4.42 -5.01
C PHE A 58 1.21 4.31 -6.52
N GLU A 59 1.50 3.14 -7.08
CA GLU A 59 1.19 2.77 -8.46
C GLU A 59 0.23 1.56 -8.49
N PRO A 60 -0.52 1.37 -9.58
CA PRO A 60 -1.32 0.16 -9.78
C PRO A 60 -0.45 -1.10 -9.82
N THR A 61 -0.63 -1.98 -8.84
CA THR A 61 0.10 -3.25 -8.71
C THR A 61 -0.87 -4.41 -8.81
N VAL A 62 -0.58 -5.37 -9.69
CA VAL A 62 -1.36 -6.60 -9.84
C VAL A 62 -0.97 -7.59 -8.75
N MET A 63 -1.94 -7.99 -7.93
CA MET A 63 -1.80 -9.03 -6.93
C MET A 63 -2.09 -10.38 -7.59
N ILE A 64 -1.12 -11.28 -7.48
CA ILE A 64 -1.19 -12.65 -8.02
C ILE A 64 -1.06 -13.66 -6.88
N PRO A 65 -1.75 -14.81 -6.94
CA PRO A 65 -1.53 -15.91 -6.00
C PRO A 65 -0.08 -16.41 -5.98
N ASP A 66 0.41 -16.87 -4.83
CA ASP A 66 1.77 -17.43 -4.68
C ASP A 66 2.02 -18.69 -5.55
N ASP A 67 0.96 -19.42 -5.93
CA ASP A 67 1.01 -20.66 -6.69
C ASP A 67 0.81 -20.46 -8.20
N VAL A 68 0.91 -19.22 -8.69
CA VAL A 68 0.80 -18.92 -10.11
C VAL A 68 1.94 -19.55 -10.92
N LEU A 69 1.66 -19.93 -12.15
CA LEU A 69 2.64 -20.52 -13.07
C LEU A 69 3.69 -19.48 -13.49
N GLN A 70 4.95 -19.91 -13.62
CA GLN A 70 6.05 -19.03 -14.00
C GLN A 70 5.82 -18.30 -15.32
N ASP A 71 5.21 -18.96 -16.31
CA ASP A 71 4.87 -18.34 -17.62
C ASP A 71 4.01 -17.08 -17.47
N GLU A 72 3.18 -17.02 -16.44
CA GLU A 72 2.31 -15.87 -16.17
C GLU A 72 3.08 -14.71 -15.52
N ILE A 73 4.08 -15.03 -14.68
CA ILE A 73 5.01 -14.04 -14.12
C ILE A 73 5.84 -13.44 -15.25
N ASP A 74 6.39 -14.30 -16.11
CA ASP A 74 7.21 -13.87 -17.25
C ASP A 74 6.40 -12.97 -18.21
N ALA A 75 5.10 -13.25 -18.39
CA ALA A 75 4.20 -12.40 -19.18
C ALA A 75 3.99 -11.01 -18.54
N LEU A 76 3.89 -10.92 -17.21
CA LEU A 76 3.77 -9.65 -16.49
C LEU A 76 5.07 -8.85 -16.56
N GLU A 77 6.22 -9.52 -16.42
CA GLU A 77 7.54 -8.91 -16.57
C GLU A 77 7.76 -8.39 -18.00
N ALA A 78 7.39 -9.18 -19.02
CA ALA A 78 7.44 -8.77 -20.41
C ALA A 78 6.53 -7.57 -20.72
N ALA A 79 5.39 -7.48 -20.05
CA ALA A 79 4.48 -6.33 -20.13
C ALA A 79 4.93 -5.14 -19.25
N ASN A 80 6.05 -5.25 -18.53
CA ASN A 80 6.54 -4.27 -17.55
C ASN A 80 5.45 -3.88 -16.53
N THR A 81 4.57 -4.83 -16.18
CA THR A 81 3.47 -4.62 -15.25
C THR A 81 3.95 -4.92 -13.83
N LYS A 82 3.70 -4.00 -12.90
CA LYS A 82 4.04 -4.19 -11.50
C LYS A 82 3.16 -5.26 -10.89
N TYR A 83 3.77 -6.22 -10.22
CA TYR A 83 3.05 -7.27 -9.53
C TYR A 83 3.62 -7.49 -8.13
N ALA A 84 2.78 -8.05 -7.26
CA ALA A 84 3.19 -8.59 -5.98
C ALA A 84 2.48 -9.94 -5.78
N GLN A 85 3.19 -10.86 -5.14
CA GLN A 85 2.65 -12.17 -4.80
C GLN A 85 1.92 -12.11 -3.46
N GLU A 86 0.79 -12.80 -3.40
CA GLU A 86 -0.04 -12.86 -2.22
C GLU A 86 -0.57 -14.28 -2.02
N ALA A 87 -0.48 -14.78 -0.79
CA ALA A 87 -1.08 -16.06 -0.46
C ALA A 87 -2.59 -16.08 -0.75
N ALA A 88 -3.10 -17.21 -1.22
CA ALA A 88 -4.52 -17.43 -1.44
C ALA A 88 -5.37 -17.21 -0.16
N TYR A 89 -6.68 -17.09 -0.34
CA TYR A 89 -7.63 -16.92 0.75
C TYR A 89 -8.25 -18.25 1.16
N ASP A 90 -8.55 -18.35 2.44
CA ASP A 90 -9.21 -19.50 3.00
C ASP A 90 -10.70 -19.49 2.66
N TYR A 91 -11.26 -20.65 2.42
CA TYR A 91 -12.70 -20.83 2.26
C TYR A 91 -13.33 -21.21 3.60
N ASP A 92 -14.05 -20.26 4.18
CA ASP A 92 -14.76 -20.46 5.43
C ASP A 92 -16.04 -21.28 5.26
N SER A 93 -16.42 -22.04 6.28
CA SER A 93 -17.64 -22.85 6.28
C SER A 93 -18.92 -22.01 6.20
N HIS A 94 -18.87 -20.74 6.61
CA HIS A 94 -19.98 -19.80 6.59
C HIS A 94 -19.90 -18.82 5.42
N PHE A 95 -19.02 -19.06 4.44
CA PHE A 95 -18.69 -18.13 3.35
C PHE A 95 -19.89 -17.70 2.48
N PHE A 96 -20.92 -18.53 2.37
CA PHE A 96 -22.20 -18.18 1.70
C PHE A 96 -23.41 -18.23 2.64
N THR A 97 -23.21 -18.21 3.95
CA THR A 97 -24.32 -18.26 4.93
C THR A 97 -24.61 -16.89 5.53
N GLY A 98 -25.89 -16.62 5.81
CA GLY A 98 -26.33 -15.34 6.38
C GLY A 98 -26.06 -14.15 5.45
N GLU A 99 -25.50 -13.08 6.01
CA GLU A 99 -25.20 -11.83 5.28
C GLU A 99 -23.82 -11.84 4.61
N ARG A 100 -23.04 -12.91 4.75
CA ARG A 100 -21.63 -12.98 4.35
C ARG A 100 -21.38 -13.34 2.88
N TRP A 101 -22.36 -13.16 1.99
CA TRP A 101 -22.35 -13.45 0.53
C TRP A 101 -20.98 -13.39 -0.17
N GLY A 102 -20.20 -14.47 -0.06
CA GLY A 102 -18.84 -14.57 -0.58
C GLY A 102 -17.95 -13.39 -0.19
N TYR A 103 -18.03 -12.96 1.07
CA TYR A 103 -17.34 -11.78 1.56
C TYR A 103 -15.84 -12.06 1.71
N ILE A 104 -15.04 -11.35 0.93
CA ILE A 104 -13.57 -11.40 0.97
C ILE A 104 -13.07 -9.98 1.29
N VAL A 105 -12.13 -9.88 2.22
CA VAL A 105 -11.38 -8.65 2.50
C VAL A 105 -10.00 -8.84 1.93
N THR A 106 -9.62 -8.03 0.95
CA THR A 106 -8.28 -8.12 0.37
C THR A 106 -7.21 -7.67 1.37
N LYS A 107 -6.02 -8.28 1.28
CA LYS A 107 -4.89 -7.90 2.15
C LYS A 107 -4.36 -6.53 1.77
N GLU A 108 -4.29 -6.26 0.46
CA GLU A 108 -3.88 -4.97 -0.07
C GLU A 108 -5.08 -4.12 -0.46
N LYS A 109 -5.00 -2.83 -0.15
CA LYS A 109 -6.06 -1.83 -0.40
C LYS A 109 -5.43 -0.46 -0.64
N PRO A 110 -6.09 0.46 -1.36
CA PRO A 110 -7.39 0.30 -2.04
C PRO A 110 -7.30 -0.60 -3.28
N ILE A 111 -8.45 -1.16 -3.70
CA ILE A 111 -8.58 -1.97 -4.92
C ILE A 111 -8.99 -1.08 -6.10
N ILE A 112 -8.33 -1.23 -7.23
CA ILE A 112 -8.69 -0.57 -8.50
C ILE A 112 -9.69 -1.44 -9.27
N SER A 113 -9.38 -2.73 -9.43
CA SER A 113 -10.21 -3.70 -10.17
C SER A 113 -9.90 -5.14 -9.74
N VAL A 114 -10.81 -6.08 -10.03
CA VAL A 114 -10.61 -7.53 -9.84
C VAL A 114 -10.67 -8.23 -11.19
N GLN A 115 -9.61 -8.93 -11.58
CA GLN A 115 -9.53 -9.63 -12.86
C GLN A 115 -10.15 -11.01 -12.82
N SER A 116 -10.00 -11.75 -11.73
CA SER A 116 -10.58 -13.09 -11.61
C SER A 116 -10.64 -13.54 -10.16
N ILE A 117 -11.65 -14.33 -9.82
CA ILE A 117 -11.72 -15.10 -8.58
C ILE A 117 -11.94 -16.55 -8.94
N LYS A 118 -11.09 -17.43 -8.45
CA LYS A 118 -11.11 -18.85 -8.76
C LYS A 118 -11.15 -19.66 -7.47
N PHE A 119 -12.00 -20.69 -7.44
CA PHE A 119 -11.96 -21.72 -6.41
C PHE A 119 -11.15 -22.89 -6.94
N ALA A 120 -9.96 -23.08 -6.38
CA ALA A 120 -9.09 -24.20 -6.69
C ALA A 120 -9.36 -25.33 -5.68
N TYR A 121 -10.05 -26.37 -6.12
CA TYR A 121 -10.32 -27.52 -5.26
C TYR A 121 -9.14 -28.49 -5.28
N PRO A 122 -8.62 -28.93 -4.12
CA PRO A 122 -7.65 -30.03 -4.06
C PRO A 122 -8.37 -31.35 -4.36
N ALA A 123 -8.60 -31.61 -5.65
CA ALA A 123 -9.27 -32.81 -6.15
C ALA A 123 -8.40 -33.51 -7.20
N PRO A 124 -8.57 -34.83 -7.43
CA PRO A 124 -7.77 -35.60 -8.40
C PRO A 124 -7.81 -35.03 -9.83
N THR A 125 -8.86 -34.28 -10.16
CA THR A 125 -9.08 -33.68 -11.48
C THR A 125 -8.82 -32.17 -11.51
N ASN A 126 -8.22 -31.58 -10.46
CA ASN A 126 -7.87 -30.16 -10.36
C ASN A 126 -8.97 -29.21 -10.88
N GLN A 127 -10.20 -29.40 -10.39
CA GLN A 127 -11.33 -28.59 -10.83
C GLN A 127 -11.15 -27.16 -10.32
N VAL A 128 -10.99 -26.22 -11.25
CA VAL A 128 -10.98 -24.80 -10.95
C VAL A 128 -12.34 -24.22 -11.36
N PHE A 129 -13.08 -23.67 -10.40
CA PHE A 129 -14.31 -22.94 -10.70
C PHE A 129 -14.01 -21.44 -10.75
N GLU A 130 -14.22 -20.82 -11.89
CA GLU A 130 -14.07 -19.37 -12.04
C GLU A 130 -15.39 -18.64 -11.78
N ILE A 131 -15.35 -17.64 -10.90
CA ILE A 131 -16.50 -16.80 -10.57
C ILE A 131 -16.78 -15.85 -11.73
N PRO A 132 -18.03 -15.80 -12.25
CA PRO A 132 -18.40 -14.82 -13.26
C PRO A 132 -18.20 -13.38 -12.78
N GLN A 133 -17.61 -12.53 -13.61
CA GLN A 133 -17.40 -11.11 -13.33
C GLN A 133 -18.68 -10.36 -12.95
N SER A 134 -19.83 -10.77 -13.50
CA SER A 134 -21.13 -10.17 -13.19
C SER A 134 -21.55 -10.32 -11.72
N TRP A 135 -20.98 -11.30 -10.99
CA TRP A 135 -21.29 -11.55 -9.58
C TRP A 135 -20.46 -10.70 -8.63
N ILE A 136 -19.35 -10.16 -9.10
CA ILE A 136 -18.39 -9.45 -8.27
C ILE A 136 -18.94 -8.05 -7.98
N ARG A 137 -19.05 -7.73 -6.69
CA ARG A 137 -19.38 -6.41 -6.18
C ARG A 137 -18.21 -5.91 -5.35
N LEU A 138 -17.67 -4.77 -5.73
CA LEU A 138 -16.43 -4.23 -5.19
C LEU A 138 -16.70 -2.97 -4.38
N ASP A 139 -16.21 -2.97 -3.15
CA ASP A 139 -15.93 -1.77 -2.39
C ASP A 139 -14.43 -1.46 -2.52
N LYS A 140 -14.12 -0.57 -3.45
CA LYS A 140 -12.74 -0.23 -3.83
C LYS A 140 -11.94 0.34 -2.67
N LYS A 141 -12.57 1.16 -1.83
CA LYS A 141 -11.88 1.90 -0.76
C LYS A 141 -11.38 0.94 0.32
N PHE A 142 -12.25 0.07 0.80
CA PHE A 142 -11.95 -0.81 1.94
C PHE A 142 -11.41 -2.18 1.53
N GLY A 143 -11.35 -2.46 0.23
CA GLY A 143 -10.90 -3.75 -0.27
C GLY A 143 -11.90 -4.87 -0.04
N HIS A 144 -13.20 -4.54 0.02
CA HIS A 144 -14.22 -5.56 0.21
C HIS A 144 -14.74 -6.08 -1.13
N ILE A 145 -14.81 -7.39 -1.24
CA ILE A 145 -15.39 -8.09 -2.37
C ILE A 145 -16.59 -8.86 -1.84
N ARG A 146 -17.71 -8.75 -2.55
CA ARG A 146 -18.92 -9.56 -2.31
C ARG A 146 -19.28 -10.30 -3.58
N LEU A 147 -19.68 -11.55 -3.43
CA LEU A 147 -20.12 -12.39 -4.53
C LEU A 147 -21.64 -12.51 -4.48
N VAL A 148 -22.31 -11.83 -5.39
CA VAL A 148 -23.77 -11.81 -5.49
C VAL A 148 -24.18 -12.47 -6.81
N PRO A 149 -24.68 -13.71 -6.79
CA PRO A 149 -25.11 -14.40 -7.99
C PRO A 149 -26.15 -13.60 -8.78
N ALA A 150 -25.85 -13.30 -10.05
CA ALA A 150 -26.73 -12.54 -10.93
C ALA A 150 -27.63 -13.43 -11.82
N ALA A 151 -27.41 -14.76 -11.83
CA ALA A 151 -28.11 -15.71 -12.69
C ALA A 151 -28.56 -16.96 -11.90
N GLN A 152 -29.63 -17.61 -12.38
CA GLN A 152 -30.36 -18.72 -11.73
C GLN A 152 -29.54 -20.03 -11.59
N SER A 153 -28.38 -20.15 -12.21
CA SER A 153 -27.56 -21.37 -12.20
C SER A 153 -26.26 -21.17 -11.42
N PHE A 154 -26.32 -21.26 -10.09
CA PHE A 154 -25.12 -21.29 -9.22
C PHE A 154 -24.83 -22.76 -8.85
N SER A 155 -23.92 -23.41 -9.58
CA SER A 155 -23.49 -24.80 -9.33
C SER A 155 -22.26 -24.93 -8.44
N ALA A 156 -21.49 -23.84 -8.26
CA ALA A 156 -20.33 -23.78 -7.35
C ALA A 156 -20.60 -24.17 -5.88
N PRO A 157 -21.77 -23.88 -5.27
CA PRO A 157 -21.97 -24.22 -3.87
C PRO A 157 -22.05 -25.72 -3.66
N LEU A 158 -22.39 -26.54 -4.67
CA LEU A 158 -22.44 -28.00 -4.49
C LEU A 158 -21.05 -28.60 -4.26
N SER A 159 -20.06 -28.25 -5.08
CA SER A 159 -18.69 -28.74 -4.91
C SER A 159 -18.03 -28.18 -3.64
N ALA A 160 -18.26 -26.90 -3.33
CA ALA A 160 -17.77 -26.31 -2.08
C ALA A 160 -18.43 -26.92 -0.84
N PHE A 161 -19.74 -27.19 -0.90
CA PHE A 161 -20.51 -27.85 0.16
C PHE A 161 -20.03 -29.29 0.37
N ILE A 162 -19.77 -30.06 -0.69
CA ILE A 162 -19.21 -31.41 -0.58
C ILE A 162 -17.82 -31.37 0.08
N MET A 163 -16.96 -30.43 -0.32
CA MET A 163 -15.63 -30.28 0.30
C MET A 163 -15.70 -29.86 1.76
N GLN A 164 -16.62 -28.95 2.10
CA GLN A 164 -16.90 -28.57 3.49
C GLN A 164 -17.44 -29.77 4.28
N ALA A 165 -18.34 -30.57 3.71
CA ALA A 165 -18.88 -31.77 4.35
C ALA A 165 -17.78 -32.82 4.60
N LEU A 166 -16.88 -33.04 3.63
CA LEU A 166 -15.70 -33.91 3.77
C LEU A 166 -14.68 -33.35 4.78
N GLY A 167 -14.53 -32.03 4.85
CA GLY A 167 -13.72 -31.31 5.84
C GLY A 167 -14.37 -31.19 7.22
N GLY A 168 -15.55 -31.80 7.45
CA GLY A 168 -16.25 -31.78 8.73
C GLY A 168 -16.80 -30.40 9.11
N GLY A 169 -17.18 -29.57 8.14
CA GLY A 169 -17.66 -28.21 8.35
C GLY A 169 -16.56 -27.19 8.66
N ARG A 170 -15.29 -27.52 8.41
CA ARG A 170 -14.14 -26.67 8.72
C ARG A 170 -13.71 -25.82 7.52
N THR A 171 -12.98 -24.76 7.83
CA THR A 171 -12.32 -23.88 6.86
C THR A 171 -11.34 -24.68 6.00
N VAL A 172 -11.39 -24.48 4.68
CA VAL A 172 -10.45 -25.08 3.72
C VAL A 172 -9.38 -24.04 3.40
N PRO A 173 -8.10 -24.28 3.74
CA PRO A 173 -7.05 -23.29 3.55
C PRO A 173 -6.71 -23.08 2.06
N PHE A 174 -6.33 -21.85 1.69
CA PHE A 174 -5.80 -21.49 0.36
C PHE A 174 -6.65 -21.89 -0.85
N MET A 175 -7.97 -22.07 -0.67
CA MET A 175 -8.87 -22.54 -1.74
C MET A 175 -9.30 -21.43 -2.71
N ILE A 176 -9.28 -20.17 -2.28
CA ILE A 176 -9.79 -19.04 -3.03
C ILE A 176 -8.63 -18.21 -3.58
N HIS A 177 -8.47 -18.23 -4.90
CA HIS A 177 -7.46 -17.44 -5.60
C HIS A 177 -8.10 -16.17 -6.12
N VAL A 178 -7.57 -15.02 -5.71
CA VAL A 178 -8.07 -13.71 -6.13
C VAL A 178 -6.97 -13.00 -6.90
N ARG A 179 -7.25 -12.62 -8.14
CA ARG A 179 -6.41 -11.73 -8.93
C ARG A 179 -7.05 -10.36 -8.99
N TYR A 180 -6.34 -9.36 -8.50
CA TYR A 180 -6.84 -7.99 -8.42
C TYR A 180 -5.72 -6.98 -8.61
N THR A 181 -6.05 -5.75 -9.00
CA THR A 181 -5.09 -4.63 -8.98
C THR A 181 -5.38 -3.77 -7.78
N ALA A 182 -4.37 -3.52 -6.96
CA ALA A 182 -4.42 -2.64 -5.80
C ALA A 182 -3.44 -1.46 -5.94
N GLY A 183 -3.66 -0.43 -5.13
CA GLY A 183 -2.87 0.79 -5.13
C GLY A 183 -3.68 2.02 -5.57
N LEU A 184 -2.98 3.14 -5.71
CA LEU A 184 -3.59 4.40 -6.11
C LEU A 184 -3.58 4.53 -7.64
N SER A 185 -4.74 4.83 -8.23
CA SER A 185 -4.83 5.09 -9.68
C SER A 185 -4.27 6.46 -10.05
N ASN A 186 -4.61 7.49 -9.26
CA ASN A 186 -4.20 8.88 -9.50
C ASN A 186 -3.78 9.56 -8.18
N PRO A 187 -2.65 9.16 -7.57
CA PRO A 187 -2.25 9.66 -6.25
C PRO A 187 -2.15 11.19 -6.19
N ASN A 188 -1.67 11.83 -7.27
CA ASN A 188 -1.50 13.28 -7.32
C ASN A 188 -2.82 14.07 -7.36
N GLN A 189 -3.89 13.47 -7.86
CA GLN A 189 -5.21 14.10 -7.96
C GLN A 189 -6.07 13.79 -6.73
N ASP A 190 -6.10 12.52 -6.32
CA ASP A 190 -6.98 12.05 -5.27
C ASP A 190 -6.41 12.33 -3.86
N TYR A 191 -5.08 12.39 -3.74
CA TYR A 191 -4.35 12.60 -2.49
C TYR A 191 -3.19 13.59 -2.67
N PRO A 192 -3.44 14.87 -3.01
CA PRO A 192 -2.37 15.85 -3.25
C PRO A 192 -1.44 16.03 -2.04
N ASP A 193 -1.96 15.83 -0.82
CA ASP A 193 -1.19 15.89 0.42
C ASP A 193 -0.11 14.81 0.53
N LEU A 194 -0.27 13.68 -0.18
CA LEU A 194 0.73 12.61 -0.23
C LEU A 194 2.04 13.10 -0.85
N VAL A 195 1.94 13.93 -1.89
CA VAL A 195 3.11 14.50 -2.58
C VAL A 195 3.87 15.45 -1.66
N ASP A 196 3.15 16.29 -0.91
CA ASP A 196 3.75 17.17 0.11
C ASP A 196 4.40 16.37 1.23
N LEU A 197 3.73 15.32 1.72
CA LEU A 197 4.27 14.43 2.76
C LEU A 197 5.60 13.81 2.33
N VAL A 198 5.67 13.22 1.13
CA VAL A 198 6.90 12.57 0.66
C VAL A 198 8.04 13.57 0.49
N LYS A 199 7.76 14.79 -0.02
CA LYS A 199 8.76 15.85 -0.09
C LYS A 199 9.29 16.22 1.31
N LYS A 200 8.40 16.38 2.30
CA LYS A 200 8.77 16.69 3.68
C LYS A 200 9.58 15.58 4.33
N MET A 201 9.22 14.33 4.12
CA MET A 201 10.02 13.17 4.55
C MET A 201 11.42 13.17 3.92
N ALA A 202 11.54 13.50 2.63
CA ALA A 202 12.83 13.59 1.96
C ALA A 202 13.70 14.71 2.56
N ILE A 203 13.12 15.88 2.84
CA ILE A 203 13.82 17.01 3.47
C ILE A 203 14.29 16.66 4.87
N LEU A 204 13.43 16.04 5.69
CA LEU A 204 13.80 15.60 7.04
C LEU A 204 15.02 14.67 6.99
N ARG A 205 15.05 13.73 6.03
CA ARG A 205 16.20 12.83 5.83
C ARG A 205 17.46 13.56 5.39
N ILE A 206 17.34 14.57 4.53
CA ILE A 206 18.48 15.42 4.11
C ILE A 206 19.03 16.19 5.31
N MET A 207 18.14 16.74 6.16
CA MET A 207 18.55 17.42 7.39
C MET A 207 19.26 16.45 8.33
N GLN A 208 18.70 15.26 8.57
CA GLN A 208 19.32 14.23 9.41
C GLN A 208 20.71 13.81 8.90
N ASP A 209 20.90 13.65 7.60
CA ASP A 209 22.20 13.34 7.01
C ASP A 209 23.24 14.46 7.20
N ALA A 210 22.81 15.71 7.08
CA ALA A 210 23.70 16.86 7.28
C ALA A 210 24.19 16.97 8.72
N PHE A 211 23.40 16.44 9.67
CA PHE A 211 23.78 16.26 11.06
C PHE A 211 24.24 14.82 11.30
N LEU A 212 25.40 14.45 10.73
CA LEU A 212 26.16 13.33 11.29
C LEU A 212 26.28 13.55 12.81
N PRO A 213 26.13 12.51 13.65
CA PRO A 213 26.41 12.62 15.08
C PRO A 213 27.92 12.82 15.24
N GLN A 214 28.41 14.02 14.97
CA GLN A 214 29.71 14.45 15.38
C GLN A 214 29.59 14.55 16.90
N SER A 215 30.05 13.49 17.56
CA SER A 215 30.33 13.45 19.00
C SER A 215 31.45 14.45 19.32
N GLY A 216 31.14 15.71 19.10
CA GLY A 216 31.82 16.86 19.66
C GLY A 216 30.70 17.58 20.36
N SER A 217 30.68 17.51 21.68
CA SER A 217 29.83 18.33 22.52
C SER A 217 30.02 19.80 22.15
N ILE A 218 29.23 20.31 21.21
CA ILE A 218 29.04 21.74 21.05
C ILE A 218 27.98 22.11 22.08
N SER A 219 28.43 22.09 23.34
CA SER A 219 27.76 22.74 24.45
C SER A 219 27.88 24.24 24.24
N SER A 220 27.02 24.78 23.38
CA SER A 220 26.72 26.21 23.30
C SER A 220 25.22 26.34 23.53
N ASP A 221 24.92 26.59 24.80
CA ASP A 221 23.68 26.53 25.60
C ASP A 221 22.41 27.24 25.04
N GLY A 222 22.06 27.05 23.77
CA GLY A 222 20.80 27.57 23.23
C GLY A 222 20.51 27.25 21.76
N LEU A 223 21.54 27.17 20.91
CA LEU A 223 21.36 26.85 19.48
C LEU A 223 21.12 25.35 19.25
N SER A 224 21.82 24.48 19.99
CA SER A 224 21.61 23.03 19.87
C SER A 224 20.25 22.58 20.41
N GLN A 225 19.74 23.22 21.49
CA GLN A 225 18.41 22.90 22.03
C GLN A 225 17.31 23.35 21.06
N SER A 226 17.37 24.58 20.54
CA SER A 226 16.36 25.10 19.60
C SER A 226 16.27 24.27 18.31
N MET A 227 17.41 23.90 17.70
CA MET A 227 17.41 23.09 16.48
C MET A 227 16.89 21.66 16.70
N SER A 228 17.24 21.02 17.82
CA SER A 228 16.71 19.68 18.15
C SER A 228 15.20 19.68 18.35
N VAL A 229 14.68 20.73 19.02
CA VAL A 229 13.25 20.95 19.23
C VAL A 229 12.54 21.21 17.90
N ASP A 230 13.18 21.90 16.96
CA ASP A 230 12.60 22.14 15.65
C ASP A 230 12.57 20.87 14.79
N LEU A 231 13.64 20.05 14.76
CA LEU A 231 13.61 18.75 14.06
C LEU A 231 12.52 17.82 14.60
N GLN A 232 12.30 17.80 15.91
CA GLN A 232 11.21 17.02 16.52
C GLN A 232 9.84 17.50 16.04
N LYS A 233 9.57 18.81 16.01
CA LYS A 233 8.30 19.34 15.47
C LYS A 233 8.06 18.98 14.01
N TRP A 234 9.13 18.95 13.20
CA TRP A 234 9.04 18.52 11.80
C TRP A 234 8.67 17.03 11.70
N HIS A 235 9.25 16.21 12.58
CA HIS A 235 8.91 14.80 12.67
C HIS A 235 7.46 14.61 13.11
N ASP A 236 7.03 15.25 14.20
CA ASP A 236 5.66 15.18 14.72
C ASP A 236 4.63 15.63 13.65
N GLY A 237 4.91 16.73 12.93
CA GLY A 237 4.02 17.20 11.86
C GLY A 237 3.98 16.28 10.63
N ILE A 238 5.01 15.47 10.40
CA ILE A 238 5.00 14.41 9.39
C ILE A 238 4.15 13.24 9.87
N GLU A 239 4.27 12.85 11.14
CA GLU A 239 3.46 11.78 11.75
C GLU A 239 1.96 12.13 11.74
N ASP A 240 1.60 13.36 12.11
CA ASP A 240 0.22 13.83 12.06
C ASP A 240 -0.38 13.74 10.64
N LYS A 241 0.41 14.15 9.63
CA LYS A 241 0.00 14.07 8.22
C LYS A 241 -0.11 12.62 7.74
N LEU A 242 0.82 11.77 8.17
CA LEU A 242 0.79 10.35 7.86
C LEU A 242 -0.48 9.70 8.43
N ASP A 243 -0.83 10.03 9.67
CA ASP A 243 -2.03 9.50 10.31
C ASP A 243 -3.32 10.01 9.67
N ALA A 244 -3.38 11.31 9.35
CA ALA A 244 -4.52 11.88 8.62
C ALA A 244 -4.70 11.24 7.23
N LEU A 245 -3.61 11.03 6.49
CA LEU A 245 -3.65 10.34 5.19
C LEU A 245 -4.06 8.88 5.35
N ARG A 246 -3.51 8.18 6.34
CA ARG A 246 -3.86 6.79 6.62
C ARG A 246 -5.36 6.66 6.92
N ASP A 247 -5.94 7.58 7.69
CA ASP A 247 -7.36 7.58 8.00
C ASP A 247 -8.23 7.97 6.79
N ALA A 248 -7.76 8.89 5.93
CA ALA A 248 -8.45 9.24 4.69
C ALA A 248 -8.53 8.05 3.72
N ILE A 249 -7.44 7.31 3.60
CA ILE A 249 -7.29 6.16 2.69
C ILE A 249 -8.02 4.94 3.24
N HIS A 250 -7.72 4.53 4.49
CA HIS A 250 -8.20 3.27 5.08
C HIS A 250 -9.50 3.41 5.87
N GLY A 251 -9.94 4.64 6.15
CA GLY A 251 -11.05 4.96 7.06
C GLY A 251 -10.58 5.22 8.50
N PRO A 252 -11.46 5.79 9.34
CA PRO A 252 -11.13 6.14 10.72
C PRO A 252 -10.80 4.89 11.54
N ARG A 253 -9.72 4.97 12.33
CA ARG A 253 -9.35 3.92 13.28
C ARG A 253 -10.21 4.04 14.53
N ILE A 254 -10.89 2.95 14.90
CA ILE A 254 -11.49 2.85 16.23
C ILE A 254 -10.32 2.61 17.20
N ALA A 255 -9.84 3.68 17.83
CA ALA A 255 -8.92 3.55 18.95
C ALA A 255 -9.70 2.94 20.13
N PHE A 256 -9.41 1.69 20.47
CA PHE A 256 -9.79 1.16 21.77
C PHE A 256 -8.94 1.87 22.83
N LEU A 257 -9.47 2.96 23.38
CA LEU A 257 -9.00 3.54 24.63
C LEU A 257 -9.28 2.52 25.73
N GLY A 258 -8.31 1.64 25.97
CA GLY A 258 -8.30 0.76 27.12
C GLY A 258 -8.13 1.59 28.37
N HIS A 259 -9.23 1.85 29.07
CA HIS A 259 -9.15 2.14 30.50
C HIS A 259 -8.82 0.82 31.21
N VAL A 260 -7.58 0.71 31.68
CA VAL A 260 -7.20 -0.17 32.79
C VAL A 260 -7.00 0.72 34.01
#